data_AF-A0A2A3IZ89-F1
#
_entry.id   AF-A0A2A3IZ89-F1
#
_cell.length_a   1.000
_cell.length_b   1.000
_cell.length_c   1.000
_cell.angle_alpha   90.00
_cell.angle_beta   90.00
_cell.angle_gamma   90.00
#
_symmetry.space_group_name_H-M   'P 1'
#
loop_
_entity.id
_entity.type
_entity.pdbx_description
1 polymer ?
#
loop_
_entity_poly.entity_id
_entity_poly.type
_entity_poly.pdbx_seq_one_letter_code
_entity_poly.pdbx_strand_id
1 'polypeptide(L)'
;MTDAATMVGRMSSHPPRTPALPVLPYRKPTRDRDYWVFDDVLPDADAVRARCLAKDDWAKGYPYTSESWPGLRTMPGLEPGELARVERLVKKATGAKELWVQSTPSGGTLNHNCVQVVGKDEGQPRPHTDSRALCRYAAVLYLNPVVPKSCGTSFYRQSLPGGRLGGNVVAAPHNNLVDALGTRFVAPDSFVEDLEVPHRYNRLLLYHANLMHSATGYWGSTLEDKRMTAVFFWMA
;
A
#
# COMPACT_ATOMS: atom_id res chain seq x y z
N MET A 1 50.56 52.67 -25.22
CA MET A 1 49.77 51.49 -25.63
C MET A 1 50.26 50.32 -24.80
N THR A 2 49.57 50.00 -23.73
CA THR A 2 49.87 48.89 -22.82
C THR A 2 48.54 48.20 -22.57
N ASP A 3 48.31 47.10 -23.29
CA ASP A 3 47.11 46.27 -23.17
C ASP A 3 47.20 45.38 -21.93
N ALA A 4 46.19 45.49 -21.07
CA ALA A 4 45.95 44.61 -19.94
C ALA A 4 45.01 43.48 -20.38
N ALA A 5 45.52 42.24 -20.36
CA ALA A 5 44.71 41.05 -20.61
C ALA A 5 43.96 40.63 -19.34
N THR A 6 42.64 40.80 -19.33
CA THR A 6 41.73 40.34 -18.27
C THR A 6 41.44 38.84 -18.44
N MET A 7 41.96 38.01 -17.54
CA MET A 7 41.56 36.61 -17.39
C MET A 7 40.18 36.52 -16.71
N VAL A 8 39.14 36.21 -17.48
CA VAL A 8 37.82 35.87 -16.95
C VAL A 8 37.83 34.40 -16.54
N GLY A 9 37.91 34.14 -15.23
CA GLY A 9 37.74 32.81 -14.66
C GLY A 9 36.32 32.29 -14.91
N ARG A 10 36.19 31.19 -15.66
CA ARG A 10 34.94 30.42 -15.75
C ARG A 10 34.63 29.81 -14.39
N MET A 11 33.72 30.43 -13.64
CA MET A 11 33.06 29.75 -12.53
C MET A 11 32.21 28.63 -13.11
N SER A 12 32.59 27.39 -12.83
CA SER A 12 31.84 26.21 -13.22
C SER A 12 30.56 26.15 -12.38
N SER A 13 29.43 26.50 -12.99
CA SER A 13 28.10 26.33 -12.38
C SER A 13 27.78 24.84 -12.31
N HIS A 14 28.20 24.17 -11.24
CA HIS A 14 27.64 22.87 -10.90
C HIS A 14 26.16 23.09 -10.57
N PRO A 15 25.22 22.40 -11.25
CA PRO A 15 23.83 22.45 -10.85
C PRO A 15 23.73 21.97 -9.40
N PRO A 16 22.87 22.58 -8.58
CA PRO A 16 22.69 22.15 -7.20
C PRO A 16 22.32 20.67 -7.20
N ARG A 17 23.13 19.84 -6.52
CA ARG A 17 22.84 18.41 -6.34
C ARG A 17 21.54 18.32 -5.56
N THR A 18 20.48 17.86 -6.21
CA THR A 18 19.26 17.45 -5.52
C THR A 18 19.67 16.46 -4.43
N PRO A 19 19.27 16.64 -3.16
CA PRO A 19 19.62 15.71 -2.11
C PRO A 19 19.17 14.30 -2.51
N ALA A 20 20.10 13.35 -2.55
CA ALA A 20 19.74 11.97 -2.84
C ALA A 20 18.83 11.45 -1.72
N LEU A 21 17.75 10.76 -2.09
CA LEU A 21 16.86 10.13 -1.11
C LEU A 21 17.66 9.20 -0.19
N PRO A 22 17.36 9.18 1.13
CA PRO A 22 17.93 8.19 2.02
C PRO A 22 17.72 6.77 1.48
N VAL A 23 18.75 5.94 1.55
CA VAL A 23 18.67 4.55 1.07
C VAL A 23 18.10 3.68 2.18
N LEU A 24 16.96 3.05 1.90
CA LEU A 24 16.29 2.13 2.80
C LEU A 24 17.03 0.79 2.87
N PRO A 25 16.89 0.05 3.98
CA PRO A 25 17.32 -1.35 4.02
C PRO A 25 16.46 -2.20 3.08
N TYR A 26 17.11 -3.17 2.44
CA TYR A 26 16.45 -4.14 1.59
C TYR A 26 16.18 -5.45 2.33
N ARG A 27 14.98 -5.98 2.17
CA ARG A 27 14.62 -7.35 2.52
C ARG A 27 13.81 -7.91 1.38
N LYS A 28 14.34 -8.94 0.71
CA LYS A 28 13.60 -9.65 -0.34
C LYS A 28 12.26 -10.14 0.22
N PRO A 29 11.11 -9.73 -0.32
CA PRO A 29 9.82 -10.26 0.12
C PRO A 29 9.79 -11.76 -0.08
N THR A 30 9.72 -12.52 1.01
CA THR A 30 9.72 -13.98 0.99
C THR A 30 8.36 -14.50 1.46
N ARG A 31 7.76 -15.39 0.68
CA ARG A 31 6.51 -16.07 1.05
C ARG A 31 6.71 -16.85 2.35
N ASP A 32 5.69 -16.84 3.19
CA ASP A 32 5.65 -17.50 4.51
C ASP A 32 6.59 -16.90 5.56
N ARG A 33 7.24 -15.77 5.25
CA ARG A 33 8.05 -14.98 6.20
C ARG A 33 7.61 -13.51 6.24
N ASP A 34 7.49 -12.88 5.08
CA ASP A 34 7.14 -11.46 4.98
C ASP A 34 5.78 -11.21 4.37
N TYR A 35 5.28 -12.17 3.60
CA TYR A 35 3.92 -12.19 3.09
C TYR A 35 3.39 -13.62 3.03
N TRP A 36 2.07 -13.77 3.09
CA TRP A 36 1.36 -15.04 3.03
C TRP A 36 0.17 -14.89 2.08
N VAL A 37 -0.12 -15.96 1.35
CA VAL A 37 -1.25 -16.01 0.41
C VAL A 37 -2.17 -17.14 0.83
N PHE A 38 -3.41 -16.80 1.10
CA PHE A 38 -4.49 -17.74 1.40
C PHE A 38 -5.55 -17.61 0.32
N ASP A 39 -6.00 -18.74 -0.20
CA ASP A 39 -7.02 -18.78 -1.22
C ASP A 39 -8.30 -19.39 -0.64
N ASP A 40 -9.43 -19.03 -1.23
CA ASP A 40 -10.76 -19.53 -0.85
C ASP A 40 -11.07 -19.29 0.64
N VAL A 41 -10.74 -18.08 1.10
CA VAL A 41 -10.70 -17.72 2.53
C VAL A 41 -12.08 -17.70 3.14
N LEU A 42 -13.04 -17.04 2.51
CA LEU A 42 -14.41 -16.97 2.98
C LEU A 42 -15.21 -18.19 2.47
N PRO A 43 -16.08 -18.78 3.29
CA PRO A 43 -16.97 -19.85 2.83
C PRO A 43 -17.97 -19.35 1.78
N ASP A 44 -18.38 -18.08 1.87
CA ASP A 44 -19.30 -17.44 0.95
C ASP A 44 -18.85 -15.98 0.70
N ALA A 45 -17.91 -15.80 -0.24
CA ALA A 45 -17.45 -14.48 -0.64
C ALA A 45 -18.52 -13.71 -1.44
N ASP A 46 -19.44 -14.42 -2.09
CA ASP A 46 -20.51 -13.82 -2.88
C ASP A 46 -21.52 -13.10 -1.98
N ALA A 47 -21.83 -13.66 -0.80
CA ALA A 47 -22.65 -13.00 0.21
C ALA A 47 -22.02 -11.68 0.68
N VAL A 48 -20.71 -11.67 0.97
CA VAL A 48 -19.99 -10.43 1.35
C VAL A 48 -20.08 -9.40 0.23
N ARG A 49 -19.81 -9.82 -1.01
CA ARG A 49 -19.90 -8.94 -2.18
C ARG A 49 -21.31 -8.40 -2.37
N ALA A 50 -22.34 -9.24 -2.27
CA ALA A 50 -23.74 -8.84 -2.43
C ALA A 50 -24.15 -7.81 -1.38
N ARG A 51 -23.78 -8.02 -0.10
CA ARG A 51 -24.02 -7.03 0.97
C ARG A 51 -23.31 -5.70 0.68
N CYS A 52 -22.09 -5.73 0.16
CA CYS A 52 -21.36 -4.52 -0.21
C CYS A 52 -22.06 -3.77 -1.36
N LEU A 53 -22.46 -4.47 -2.43
CA LEU A 53 -23.12 -3.85 -3.58
C LEU A 53 -24.49 -3.26 -3.25
N ALA A 54 -25.18 -3.80 -2.24
CA ALA A 54 -26.47 -3.29 -1.78
C ALA A 54 -26.37 -1.98 -0.98
N LYS A 55 -25.17 -1.51 -0.64
CA LYS A 55 -24.96 -0.28 0.13
C LYS A 55 -25.06 0.97 -0.73
N ASP A 56 -25.67 2.00 -0.18
CA ASP A 56 -25.75 3.36 -0.72
C ASP A 56 -24.96 4.40 0.11
N ASP A 57 -24.50 4.01 1.31
CA ASP A 57 -23.87 4.86 2.32
C ASP A 57 -22.33 4.96 2.24
N TRP A 58 -21.79 4.97 1.02
CA TRP A 58 -20.34 4.93 0.82
C TRP A 58 -19.64 6.24 1.21
N ALA A 59 -18.55 6.12 1.97
CA ALA A 59 -17.60 7.22 2.16
C ALA A 59 -16.82 7.47 0.85
N LYS A 60 -16.70 8.74 0.44
CA LYS A 60 -16.17 9.15 -0.86
C LYS A 60 -14.75 9.70 -0.78
N GLY A 61 -13.83 9.08 -1.53
CA GLY A 61 -12.45 9.52 -1.71
C GLY A 61 -12.23 10.24 -3.03
N TYR A 62 -10.98 10.36 -3.48
CA TYR A 62 -10.67 10.84 -4.84
C TYR A 62 -11.24 9.88 -5.90
N PRO A 63 -11.82 10.36 -7.02
CA PRO A 63 -11.93 11.76 -7.44
C PRO A 63 -13.20 12.47 -6.95
N TYR A 64 -14.03 11.80 -6.15
CA TYR A 64 -15.30 12.34 -5.66
C TYR A 64 -15.14 13.46 -4.63
N THR A 65 -14.02 13.49 -3.92
CA THR A 65 -13.65 14.49 -2.90
C THR A 65 -12.16 14.85 -3.00
N SER A 66 -11.71 15.82 -2.19
CA SER A 66 -10.28 16.19 -2.07
C SER A 66 -9.48 15.27 -1.13
N GLU A 67 -10.06 14.16 -0.71
CA GLU A 67 -9.37 13.15 0.09
C GLU A 67 -8.21 12.52 -0.67
N SER A 68 -7.15 12.13 0.04
CA SER A 68 -5.95 11.55 -0.58
C SER A 68 -6.09 10.08 -0.99
N TRP A 69 -7.07 9.37 -0.41
CA TRP A 69 -7.35 7.96 -0.70
C TRP A 69 -8.37 7.81 -1.84
N PRO A 70 -8.25 6.79 -2.70
CA PRO A 70 -9.08 6.67 -3.90
C PRO A 70 -10.38 5.89 -3.67
N GLY A 71 -11.35 6.14 -4.54
CA GLY A 71 -12.58 5.37 -4.69
C GLY A 71 -13.56 5.57 -3.55
N LEU A 72 -14.27 4.49 -3.22
CA LEU A 72 -15.30 4.47 -2.18
C LEU A 72 -14.93 3.49 -1.07
N ARG A 73 -15.35 3.79 0.16
CA ARG A 73 -15.11 2.95 1.35
C ARG A 73 -16.37 2.72 2.16
N THR A 74 -16.48 1.55 2.78
CA THR A 74 -17.52 1.24 3.77
C THR A 74 -16.95 0.38 4.90
N MET A 75 -17.47 0.59 6.12
CA MET A 75 -17.05 -0.10 7.34
C MET A 75 -18.28 -0.38 8.24
N PRO A 76 -18.34 -1.53 8.93
CA PRO A 76 -17.45 -2.68 8.75
C PRO A 76 -17.69 -3.38 7.40
N GLY A 77 -16.63 -4.00 6.87
CA GLY A 77 -16.68 -4.77 5.63
C GLY A 77 -17.17 -6.20 5.84
N LEU A 78 -16.45 -6.95 6.67
CA LEU A 78 -16.79 -8.32 7.07
C LEU A 78 -17.62 -8.34 8.35
N GLU A 79 -18.51 -9.31 8.45
CA GLU A 79 -19.23 -9.64 9.67
C GLU A 79 -18.29 -10.30 10.71
N PRO A 80 -18.65 -10.31 12.02
CA PRO A 80 -17.75 -10.80 13.07
C PRO A 80 -17.22 -12.23 12.84
N GLY A 81 -18.05 -13.15 12.33
CA GLY A 81 -17.64 -14.54 12.06
C GLY A 81 -16.67 -14.66 10.88
N GLU A 82 -16.86 -13.84 9.85
CA GLU A 82 -15.99 -13.75 8.67
C GLU A 82 -14.64 -13.13 9.05
N LEU A 83 -14.65 -12.02 9.81
CA LEU A 83 -13.44 -11.38 10.32
C LEU A 83 -12.65 -12.33 11.25
N ALA A 84 -13.33 -13.01 12.17
CA ALA A 84 -12.68 -13.97 13.07
C ALA A 84 -12.01 -15.11 12.31
N ARG A 85 -12.52 -15.51 11.14
CA ARG A 85 -11.88 -16.51 10.27
C ARG A 85 -10.59 -15.97 9.66
N VAL A 86 -10.61 -14.73 9.16
CA VAL A 86 -9.40 -14.04 8.67
C VAL A 86 -8.36 -13.95 9.78
N GLU A 87 -8.74 -13.49 10.97
CA GLU A 87 -7.81 -13.32 12.09
C GLU A 87 -7.21 -14.64 12.58
N ARG A 88 -7.96 -15.76 12.54
CA ARG A 88 -7.39 -17.09 12.82
C ARG A 88 -6.29 -17.47 11.84
N LEU A 89 -6.45 -17.18 10.55
CA LEU A 89 -5.41 -17.41 9.54
C LEU A 89 -4.17 -16.56 9.82
N VAL A 90 -4.38 -15.26 10.12
CA VAL A 90 -3.29 -14.33 10.44
C VAL A 90 -2.50 -14.81 11.67
N LYS A 91 -3.17 -15.12 12.78
CA LYS A 91 -2.50 -15.64 13.99
C LYS A 91 -1.73 -16.92 13.72
N LYS A 92 -2.33 -17.87 12.99
CA LYS A 92 -1.67 -19.14 12.63
C LYS A 92 -0.42 -18.92 11.78
N ALA A 93 -0.46 -18.02 10.82
CA ALA A 93 0.63 -17.80 9.87
C ALA A 93 1.79 -17.00 10.47
N THR A 94 1.48 -16.04 11.34
CA THR A 94 2.46 -15.11 11.93
C THR A 94 2.98 -15.54 13.29
N GLY A 95 2.27 -16.46 13.97
CA GLY A 95 2.52 -16.81 15.36
C GLY A 95 2.05 -15.75 16.37
N ALA A 96 1.36 -14.69 15.93
CA ALA A 96 0.82 -13.67 16.81
C ALA A 96 -0.22 -14.28 17.77
N LYS A 97 -0.08 -13.96 19.07
CA LYS A 97 -1.03 -14.42 20.12
C LYS A 97 -2.30 -13.57 20.13
N GLU A 98 -2.12 -12.27 19.90
CA GLU A 98 -3.17 -11.28 19.89
C GLU A 98 -3.10 -10.46 18.60
N LEU A 99 -4.23 -9.90 18.20
CA LEU A 99 -4.34 -8.91 17.14
C LEU A 99 -5.24 -7.80 17.65
N TRP A 100 -4.85 -6.54 17.46
CA TRP A 100 -5.67 -5.41 17.87
C TRP A 100 -5.53 -4.23 16.90
N VAL A 101 -6.54 -3.36 16.89
CA VAL A 101 -6.51 -2.10 16.17
C VAL A 101 -5.91 -1.04 17.09
N GLN A 102 -4.84 -0.40 16.64
CA GLN A 102 -4.19 0.67 17.40
C GLN A 102 -4.77 2.03 17.03
N SER A 103 -4.99 2.86 18.05
CA SER A 103 -5.39 4.26 17.87
C SER A 103 -4.18 5.20 17.95
N THR A 104 -4.25 6.30 17.21
CA THR A 104 -3.40 7.47 17.38
C THR A 104 -3.73 8.15 18.72
N PRO A 105 -2.85 9.03 19.24
CA PRO A 105 -3.15 9.83 20.43
C PRO A 105 -4.43 10.69 20.29
N SER A 106 -4.79 11.06 19.05
CA SER A 106 -6.02 11.79 18.74
C SER A 106 -7.26 10.90 18.57
N GLY A 107 -7.14 9.59 18.81
CA GLY A 107 -8.24 8.62 18.73
C GLY A 107 -8.55 8.08 17.32
N GLY A 108 -7.81 8.47 16.29
CA GLY A 108 -7.97 7.95 14.93
C GLY A 108 -7.36 6.55 14.77
N THR A 109 -7.89 5.75 13.85
CA THR A 109 -7.39 4.41 13.54
C THR A 109 -7.13 4.28 12.04
N LEU A 110 -6.35 3.26 11.65
CA LEU A 110 -6.38 2.81 10.25
C LEU A 110 -7.77 2.21 9.96
N ASN A 111 -8.24 2.32 8.72
CA ASN A 111 -9.52 1.76 8.27
C ASN A 111 -9.48 0.21 8.25
N HIS A 112 -9.44 -0.40 9.43
CA HIS A 112 -9.44 -1.83 9.65
C HIS A 112 -10.83 -2.41 9.35
N ASN A 113 -10.86 -3.59 8.71
CA ASN A 113 -12.09 -4.23 8.25
C ASN A 113 -12.94 -3.28 7.38
N CYS A 114 -12.30 -2.67 6.39
CA CYS A 114 -12.90 -1.72 5.47
C CYS A 114 -12.96 -2.31 4.07
N VAL A 115 -14.14 -2.30 3.44
CA VAL A 115 -14.24 -2.58 2.01
C VAL A 115 -13.95 -1.31 1.25
N GLN A 116 -13.09 -1.41 0.24
CA GLN A 116 -12.76 -0.35 -0.69
C GLN A 116 -13.07 -0.82 -2.12
N VAL A 117 -13.71 0.05 -2.90
CA VAL A 117 -13.94 -0.13 -4.34
C VAL A 117 -13.28 1.01 -5.10
N VAL A 118 -12.43 0.69 -6.08
CA VAL A 118 -11.68 1.70 -6.83
C VAL A 118 -11.71 1.40 -8.32
N GLY A 119 -12.17 2.38 -9.11
CA GLY A 119 -12.19 2.32 -10.57
C GLY A 119 -10.84 2.56 -11.21
N LYS A 120 -10.72 2.15 -12.46
CA LYS A 120 -9.48 2.28 -13.26
C LYS A 120 -8.97 3.72 -13.37
N ASP A 121 -9.87 4.71 -13.34
CA ASP A 121 -9.56 6.14 -13.45
C ASP A 121 -9.57 6.86 -12.09
N GLU A 122 -9.77 6.13 -10.99
CA GLU A 122 -9.94 6.71 -9.65
C GLU A 122 -8.68 6.62 -8.79
N GLY A 123 -7.66 5.91 -9.25
CA GLY A 123 -6.42 5.72 -8.50
C GLY A 123 -5.27 5.35 -9.41
N GLN A 124 -4.06 5.51 -8.87
CA GLN A 124 -2.83 5.02 -9.47
C GLN A 124 -2.01 4.29 -8.40
N PRO A 125 -1.10 3.38 -8.78
CA PRO A 125 -0.14 2.81 -7.84
C PRO A 125 0.59 3.94 -7.10
N ARG A 126 0.52 3.88 -5.78
CA ARG A 126 1.20 4.80 -4.85
C ARG A 126 1.97 3.96 -3.84
N PRO A 127 3.23 3.60 -4.12
CA PRO A 127 4.05 2.84 -3.19
C PRO A 127 4.16 3.57 -1.85
N HIS A 128 3.84 2.86 -0.77
CA HIS A 128 3.89 3.35 0.61
C HIS A 128 4.21 2.20 1.57
N THR A 129 4.48 2.53 2.81
CA THR A 129 4.38 1.58 3.92
C THR A 129 3.27 2.06 4.84
N ASP A 130 2.62 1.14 5.54
CA ASP A 130 1.77 1.54 6.65
C ASP A 130 2.63 2.03 7.83
N SER A 131 1.99 2.75 8.74
CA SER A 131 2.67 3.24 9.95
C SER A 131 3.01 2.09 10.88
N ARG A 132 4.30 1.91 11.18
CA ARG A 132 4.81 0.96 12.19
C ARG A 132 4.25 1.19 13.59
N ALA A 133 3.81 2.42 13.88
CA ALA A 133 3.19 2.74 15.16
C ALA A 133 1.74 2.26 15.28
N LEU A 134 1.09 1.93 14.14
CA LEU A 134 -0.33 1.56 14.09
C LEU A 134 -0.58 0.18 13.46
N CYS A 135 0.41 -0.38 12.76
CA CYS A 135 0.25 -1.61 12.00
C CYS A 135 1.55 -2.43 11.98
N ARG A 136 1.46 -3.68 12.44
CA ARG A 136 2.49 -4.72 12.26
C ARG A 136 2.21 -5.55 11.01
N TYR A 137 0.95 -5.92 10.81
CA TYR A 137 0.50 -6.75 9.70
C TYR A 137 -0.69 -6.09 9.00
N ALA A 138 -0.62 -6.03 7.69
CA ALA A 138 -1.71 -5.58 6.84
C ALA A 138 -2.17 -6.72 5.93
N ALA A 139 -3.43 -6.70 5.53
CA ALA A 139 -3.94 -7.66 4.57
C ALA A 139 -4.98 -7.08 3.61
N VAL A 140 -5.07 -7.70 2.44
CA VAL A 140 -6.02 -7.37 1.38
C VAL A 140 -6.75 -8.66 0.97
N LEU A 141 -8.07 -8.68 1.10
CA LEU A 141 -8.95 -9.74 0.61
C LEU A 141 -9.65 -9.26 -0.66
N TYR A 142 -9.48 -9.98 -1.78
CA TYR A 142 -10.09 -9.61 -3.06
C TYR A 142 -11.52 -10.17 -3.18
N LEU A 143 -12.49 -9.29 -3.43
CA LEU A 143 -13.92 -9.57 -3.28
C LEU A 143 -14.73 -9.45 -4.59
N ASN A 144 -14.11 -9.31 -5.75
CA ASN A 144 -14.81 -9.34 -7.03
C ASN A 144 -14.23 -10.37 -8.01
N PRO A 145 -15.07 -11.14 -8.74
CA PRO A 145 -14.63 -12.34 -9.47
C PRO A 145 -13.90 -12.06 -10.78
N VAL A 146 -14.24 -10.99 -11.49
CA VAL A 146 -13.77 -10.71 -12.85
C VAL A 146 -12.89 -9.46 -12.85
N VAL A 147 -11.62 -9.64 -12.49
CA VAL A 147 -10.59 -8.60 -12.50
C VAL A 147 -9.31 -9.16 -13.13
N PRO A 148 -8.57 -8.37 -13.94
CA PRO A 148 -7.27 -8.78 -14.41
C PRO A 148 -6.32 -9.15 -13.27
N LYS A 149 -5.48 -10.17 -13.50
CA LYS A 149 -4.46 -10.60 -12.53
C LYS A 149 -3.54 -9.46 -12.10
N SER A 150 -3.24 -8.55 -13.04
CA SER A 150 -2.43 -7.33 -12.87
C SER A 150 -3.08 -6.24 -12.00
N CYS A 151 -4.22 -6.51 -11.36
CA CYS A 151 -4.83 -5.62 -10.38
C CYS A 151 -4.69 -6.18 -8.95
N GLY A 152 -3.61 -6.94 -8.71
CA GLY A 152 -3.29 -7.50 -7.41
C GLY A 152 -2.70 -6.48 -6.44
N THR A 153 -1.63 -6.89 -5.77
CA THR A 153 -0.84 -6.04 -4.89
C THR A 153 0.63 -6.27 -5.20
N SER A 154 1.36 -5.17 -5.41
CA SER A 154 2.79 -5.20 -5.70
C SER A 154 3.59 -4.71 -4.51
N PHE A 155 4.72 -5.37 -4.26
CA PHE A 155 5.79 -4.88 -3.40
C PHE A 155 6.82 -4.15 -4.27
N TYR A 156 7.35 -3.06 -3.74
CA TYR A 156 8.25 -2.16 -4.46
C TYR A 156 9.58 -2.05 -3.72
N ARG A 157 10.60 -1.57 -4.42
CA ARG A 157 11.87 -1.12 -3.83
C ARG A 157 12.33 0.17 -4.48
N GLN A 158 13.22 0.90 -3.81
CA GLN A 158 13.76 2.14 -4.35
C GLN A 158 14.52 1.90 -5.66
N SER A 159 14.23 2.74 -6.64
CA SER A 159 15.03 2.95 -7.84
C SER A 159 15.87 4.21 -7.62
N LEU A 160 17.19 4.09 -7.72
CA LEU A 160 18.15 5.15 -7.44
C LEU A 160 18.88 5.54 -8.74
N PRO A 161 19.46 6.76 -8.80
CA PRO A 161 20.22 7.21 -9.96
C PRO A 161 21.30 6.22 -10.40
N GLY A 162 21.45 6.08 -11.73
CA GLY A 162 22.40 5.15 -12.34
C GLY A 162 21.93 3.69 -12.34
N GLY A 163 20.61 3.44 -12.23
CA GLY A 163 20.02 2.10 -12.29
C GLY A 163 20.27 1.25 -11.03
N ARG A 164 20.73 1.88 -9.96
CA ARG A 164 20.97 1.21 -8.68
C ARG A 164 19.65 0.95 -7.97
N LEU A 165 19.53 -0.21 -7.34
CA LEU A 165 18.35 -0.54 -6.54
C LEU A 165 18.65 -0.34 -5.06
N GLY A 166 17.79 0.41 -4.37
CA GLY A 166 17.80 0.57 -2.91
C GLY A 166 16.89 -0.44 -2.22
N GLY A 167 16.46 -0.10 -1.01
CA GLY A 167 15.64 -0.97 -0.16
C GLY A 167 14.15 -0.79 -0.31
N ASN A 168 13.42 -1.51 0.54
CA ASN A 168 11.96 -1.62 0.52
C ASN A 168 11.32 -1.68 1.92
N VAL A 169 12.11 -1.54 2.98
CA VAL A 169 11.62 -1.69 4.35
C VAL A 169 11.79 -0.38 5.11
N VAL A 170 10.74 0.04 5.80
CA VAL A 170 10.84 1.06 6.85
C VAL A 170 11.16 0.38 8.18
N ALA A 171 12.19 0.87 8.86
CA ALA A 171 12.65 0.38 10.16
C ALA A 171 12.71 1.53 11.18
N ALA A 172 12.93 1.19 12.46
CA ALA A 172 13.16 2.19 13.49
C ALA A 172 14.36 3.09 13.11
N PRO A 173 14.31 4.40 13.42
CA PRO A 173 13.29 5.09 14.22
C PRO A 173 12.06 5.59 13.44
N HIS A 174 11.99 5.37 12.12
CA HIS A 174 10.93 5.92 11.26
C HIS A 174 9.63 5.09 11.35
N ASN A 175 8.47 5.74 11.26
CA ASN A 175 7.19 5.03 11.32
C ASN A 175 6.67 4.66 9.94
N ASN A 176 6.92 5.46 8.92
CA ASN A 176 6.44 5.22 7.56
C ASN A 176 7.45 5.72 6.51
N LEU A 177 7.09 5.56 5.22
CA LEU A 177 7.97 5.92 4.11
C LEU A 177 8.26 7.44 4.02
N VAL A 178 7.27 8.29 4.29
CA VAL A 178 7.47 9.76 4.32
C VAL A 178 8.48 10.14 5.40
N ASP A 179 8.35 9.56 6.59
CA ASP A 179 9.28 9.80 7.70
C ASP A 179 10.70 9.31 7.38
N ALA A 180 10.82 8.17 6.69
CA ALA A 180 12.11 7.55 6.36
C ALA A 180 12.83 8.28 5.22
N LEU A 181 12.08 8.84 4.27
CA LEU A 181 12.64 9.60 3.14
C LEU A 181 12.79 11.09 3.45
N GLY A 182 12.12 11.59 4.49
CA GLY A 182 12.11 13.01 4.86
C GLY A 182 11.31 13.90 3.90
N THR A 183 10.48 13.33 3.03
CA THR A 183 9.69 14.06 2.04
C THR A 183 8.37 13.35 1.73
N ARG A 184 7.32 14.14 1.46
CA ARG A 184 6.04 13.65 0.93
C ARG A 184 6.05 13.48 -0.59
N PHE A 185 6.97 14.18 -1.26
CA PHE A 185 7.09 14.19 -2.70
C PHE A 185 8.36 13.48 -3.11
N VAL A 186 8.18 12.40 -3.87
CA VAL A 186 9.26 11.65 -4.53
C VAL A 186 8.97 11.66 -6.02
N ALA A 187 10.01 11.56 -6.85
CA ALA A 187 9.84 11.49 -8.29
C ALA A 187 9.04 10.23 -8.66
N PRO A 188 8.20 10.24 -9.71
CA PRO A 188 7.37 9.08 -10.08
C PRO A 188 8.16 7.79 -10.32
N ASP A 189 9.41 7.90 -10.73
CA ASP A 189 10.35 6.80 -11.00
C ASP A 189 11.22 6.42 -9.79
N SER A 190 10.93 6.93 -8.60
CA SER A 190 11.70 6.63 -7.37
C SER A 190 11.54 5.19 -6.87
N PHE A 191 10.58 4.45 -7.43
CA PHE A 191 10.28 3.07 -7.04
C PHE A 191 10.10 2.19 -8.28
N VAL A 192 10.52 0.94 -8.14
CA VAL A 192 10.30 -0.12 -9.12
C VAL A 192 9.65 -1.31 -8.44
N GLU A 193 8.80 -2.02 -9.15
CA GLU A 193 8.20 -3.26 -8.66
C GLU A 193 9.28 -4.32 -8.42
N ASP A 194 9.19 -5.02 -7.28
CA ASP A 194 10.08 -6.12 -6.89
C ASP A 194 9.36 -7.47 -6.96
N LEU A 195 8.08 -7.51 -6.58
CA LEU A 195 7.24 -8.71 -6.63
C LEU A 195 5.76 -8.33 -6.70
N GLU A 196 5.01 -8.98 -7.58
CA GLU A 196 3.54 -8.89 -7.63
C GLU A 196 2.88 -10.16 -7.06
N VAL A 197 1.86 -9.98 -6.23
CA VAL A 197 0.88 -11.03 -5.93
C VAL A 197 -0.38 -10.74 -6.74
N PRO A 198 -0.75 -11.60 -7.70
CA PRO A 198 -1.85 -11.31 -8.61
C PRO A 198 -3.19 -11.37 -7.89
N HIS A 199 -4.14 -10.57 -8.38
CA HIS A 199 -5.54 -10.64 -7.99
C HIS A 199 -6.06 -12.07 -8.22
N ARG A 200 -6.77 -12.59 -7.22
CA ARG A 200 -7.60 -13.78 -7.33
C ARG A 200 -8.81 -13.57 -6.43
N TYR A 201 -10.01 -13.85 -6.92
CA TYR A 201 -11.20 -13.78 -6.09
C TYR A 201 -11.12 -14.68 -4.86
N ASN A 202 -11.56 -14.17 -3.70
CA ASN A 202 -11.52 -14.84 -2.40
C ASN A 202 -10.10 -15.19 -1.90
N ARG A 203 -9.08 -14.50 -2.43
CA ARG A 203 -7.71 -14.55 -1.91
C ARG A 203 -7.48 -13.48 -0.86
N LEU A 204 -6.87 -13.87 0.25
CA LEU A 204 -6.26 -12.96 1.22
C LEU A 204 -4.75 -12.93 1.01
N LEU A 205 -4.22 -11.75 0.76
CA LEU A 205 -2.79 -11.46 0.86
C LEU A 205 -2.53 -10.78 2.21
N LEU A 206 -1.74 -11.43 3.07
CA LEU A 206 -1.24 -10.89 4.34
C LEU A 206 0.23 -10.53 4.18
N TYR A 207 0.69 -9.43 4.79
CA TYR A 207 2.09 -9.03 4.73
C TYR A 207 2.52 -8.17 5.91
N HIS A 208 3.83 -8.08 6.13
CA HIS A 208 4.40 -7.09 7.04
C HIS A 208 4.15 -5.67 6.52
N ALA A 209 3.47 -4.87 7.34
CA ALA A 209 2.97 -3.55 6.93
C ALA A 209 4.08 -2.52 6.67
N ASN A 210 5.30 -2.79 7.14
CA ASN A 210 6.48 -1.96 6.92
C ASN A 210 7.25 -2.27 5.63
N LEU A 211 6.75 -3.21 4.80
CA LEU A 211 7.21 -3.39 3.42
C LEU A 211 6.55 -2.38 2.51
N MET A 212 7.32 -1.83 1.57
CA MET A 212 6.80 -0.92 0.56
C MET A 212 5.88 -1.67 -0.40
N HIS A 213 4.63 -1.21 -0.52
CA HIS A 213 3.59 -1.88 -1.29
C HIS A 213 2.60 -0.89 -1.91
N SER A 214 1.82 -1.37 -2.87
CA SER A 214 0.66 -0.68 -3.42
C SER A 214 -0.28 -1.65 -4.13
N ALA A 215 -1.51 -1.21 -4.43
CA ALA A 215 -2.29 -1.90 -5.46
C ALA A 215 -1.53 -1.84 -6.79
N THR A 216 -1.40 -2.99 -7.47
CA THR A 216 -0.70 -3.07 -8.77
C THR A 216 -1.41 -2.24 -9.83
N GLY A 217 -2.73 -2.26 -9.80
CA GLY A 217 -3.60 -1.51 -10.68
C GLY A 217 -5.04 -1.54 -10.19
N TYR A 218 -5.85 -0.68 -10.76
CA TYR A 218 -7.29 -0.60 -10.51
C TYR A 218 -8.07 -1.01 -11.76
N TRP A 219 -9.32 -1.39 -11.59
CA TRP A 219 -10.14 -1.97 -12.64
C TRP A 219 -11.56 -1.46 -12.54
N GLY A 220 -12.31 -1.59 -13.64
CA GLY A 220 -13.74 -1.31 -13.67
C GLY A 220 -14.10 0.17 -13.66
N SER A 221 -15.38 0.43 -13.88
CA SER A 221 -16.01 1.74 -13.92
C SER A 221 -17.37 1.82 -13.22
N THR A 222 -18.03 0.68 -13.00
CA THR A 222 -19.28 0.55 -12.22
C THR A 222 -18.98 -0.03 -10.84
N LEU A 223 -19.93 0.06 -9.90
CA LEU A 223 -19.69 -0.46 -8.54
C LEU A 223 -19.38 -1.97 -8.54
N GLU A 224 -19.97 -2.70 -9.49
CA GLU A 224 -19.89 -4.15 -9.64
C GLU A 224 -18.54 -4.64 -10.17
N ASP A 225 -17.93 -3.90 -11.10
CA ASP A 225 -16.68 -4.30 -11.77
C ASP A 225 -15.43 -3.65 -11.13
N LYS A 226 -15.61 -2.55 -10.39
CA LYS A 226 -14.54 -1.87 -9.67
C LYS A 226 -13.74 -2.82 -8.80
N ARG A 227 -12.41 -2.65 -8.76
CA ARG A 227 -11.53 -3.46 -7.90
C ARG A 227 -12.01 -3.37 -6.45
N MET A 228 -12.62 -4.44 -5.96
CA MET A 228 -13.22 -4.51 -4.64
C MET A 228 -12.32 -5.32 -3.71
N THR A 229 -11.90 -4.71 -2.61
CA THR A 229 -11.06 -5.36 -1.60
C THR A 229 -11.49 -5.02 -0.20
N ALA A 230 -11.53 -5.99 0.71
CA ALA A 230 -11.50 -5.71 2.14
C ALA A 230 -10.05 -5.55 2.61
N VAL A 231 -9.76 -4.49 3.34
CA VAL A 231 -8.43 -4.19 3.89
C VAL A 231 -8.43 -4.29 5.41
N PHE A 232 -7.33 -4.76 5.96
CA PHE A 232 -7.16 -5.02 7.38
C PHE A 232 -5.80 -4.56 7.85
N PHE A 233 -5.77 -4.03 9.08
CA PHE A 233 -4.56 -3.54 9.73
C PHE A 233 -4.57 -3.97 11.19
N TRP A 234 -3.49 -4.62 11.64
CA TRP A 234 -3.36 -5.10 13.00
C TRP A 234 -1.99 -4.75 13.57
N MET A 235 -1.99 -4.38 14.84
CA MET A 235 -0.85 -4.67 15.71
C MET A 235 -0.92 -6.13 16.17
N ALA A 236 0.21 -6.66 16.62
CA ALA A 236 0.40 -8.07 16.94
C ALA A 236 1.59 -8.29 17.89
#